data_AF-A0A963PRZ0-F1
#
_entry.id   AF-A0A963PRZ0-F1
#
_cell.length_a   1.000
_cell.length_b   1.000
_cell.length_c   1.000
_cell.angle_alpha   90.00
_cell.angle_beta   90.00
_cell.angle_gamma   90.00
#
_symmetry.space_group_name_H-M   'P 1'
#
loop_
_entity.id
_entity.type
_entity.pdbx_description
1 polymer ?
#
loop_
_entity_poly.entity_id
_entity_poly.type
_entity_poly.pdbx_seq_one_letter_code
_entity_poly.pdbx_strand_id
1 'polypeptide(L)' 'MEYDVVVVGAGPAGLATAIRLKQLSADLSVVVLEKG' A
#
# COMPACT_ATOMS: atom_id res chain seq x y z
N MET A 1 10.39 -5.11 10.89
CA MET A 1 9.96 -4.18 9.82
C MET A 1 8.49 -3.94 10.09
N GLU A 2 8.13 -2.72 10.49
CA GLU A 2 6.76 -2.38 10.90
C GLU A 2 6.10 -1.53 9.82
N TYR A 3 4.90 -1.92 9.43
CA TYR A 3 4.06 -1.19 8.49
C TYR A 3 2.68 -1.04 9.12
N ASP A 4 2.05 0.12 8.92
CA ASP A 4 0.68 0.35 9.36
C ASP A 4 -0.30 -0.41 8.46
N VAL A 5 0.02 -0.50 7.17
CA VAL A 5 -0.82 -1.19 6.18
C VAL A 5 0.04 -2.04 5.23
N VAL A 6 -0.39 -3.29 5.04
CA VAL A 6 0.16 -4.21 4.04
C VAL A 6 -0.91 -4.43 2.97
N VAL A 7 -0.58 -4.08 1.72
CA VAL A 7 -1.42 -4.37 0.55
C VAL A 7 -0.85 -5.58 -0.18
N VAL A 8 -1.65 -6.63 -0.38
CA VAL A 8 -1.23 -7.83 -1.11
C VAL A 8 -1.88 -7.83 -2.50
N GLY A 9 -1.03 -7.87 -3.53
CA GLY A 9 -1.33 -7.64 -4.94
C GLY A 9 -0.94 -6.22 -5.39
N ALA A 10 -0.05 -6.10 -6.37
CA ALA A 10 0.36 -4.87 -7.07
C ALA A 10 -0.35 -4.70 -8.43
N GLY A 11 -1.49 -5.36 -8.63
CA GLY A 11 -2.40 -5.01 -9.71
C GLY A 11 -2.99 -3.60 -9.56
N PRO A 12 -3.77 -3.11 -10.54
CA PRO A 12 -4.29 -1.74 -10.54
C PRO A 12 -5.05 -1.36 -9.26
N ALA A 13 -5.86 -2.28 -8.72
CA ALA A 13 -6.61 -2.04 -7.49
C ALA A 13 -5.71 -1.92 -6.25
N GLY A 14 -4.66 -2.74 -6.15
CA GLY A 14 -3.73 -2.71 -5.02
C GLY A 14 -2.88 -1.43 -5.02
N LEU A 15 -2.37 -1.04 -6.19
CA LEU A 15 -1.63 0.22 -6.34
C LEU A 15 -2.53 1.44 -6.08
N ALA A 16 -3.77 1.43 -6.61
CA ALA A 16 -4.73 2.51 -6.34
C ALA A 16 -5.02 2.64 -4.84
N THR A 17 -5.14 1.51 -4.12
CA THR A 17 -5.33 1.49 -2.67
C THR A 17 -4.13 2.10 -1.94
N ALA A 18 -2.90 1.66 -2.26
CA ALA A 18 -1.69 2.16 -1.62
C ALA A 18 -1.49 3.67 -1.85
N ILE A 19 -1.72 4.14 -3.08
CA ILE A 19 -1.66 5.56 -3.43
C ILE A 19 -2.71 6.36 -2.66
N ARG A 20 -3.95 5.86 -2.60
CA ARG A 20 -5.04 6.58 -1.92
C ARG A 20 -4.80 6.68 -0.41
N LEU A 21 -4.24 5.64 0.21
CA LEU A 21 -3.85 5.66 1.62
C LEU A 21 -2.82 6.75 1.91
N LYS A 22 -1.77 6.87 1.08
CA LYS A 22 -0.76 7.92 1.21
C LYS A 22 -1.28 9.33 0.95
N GLN A 23 -2.30 9.49 0.10
CA GLN A 23 -2.97 10.78 -0.10
C GLN A 23 -3.83 11.20 1.11
N LEU A 24 -4.42 10.24 1.83
CA LEU A 24 -5.25 10.51 3.01
C LEU A 24 -4.38 10.77 4.25
N SER A 25 -3.24 10.10 4.36
CA SER A 25 -2.26 10.32 5.40
C SER A 25 -0.87 9.99 4.87
N ALA A 26 -0.04 11.02 4.72
CA ALA A 26 1.33 10.87 4.23
C ALA A 26 2.20 10.05 5.19
N ASP A 27 1.85 10.05 6.49
CA ASP A 27 2.63 9.45 7.57
C ASP A 27 2.47 7.92 7.63
N LEU A 28 1.37 7.37 7.09
CA LEU A 28 1.11 5.92 7.07
C LEU A 28 2.24 5.15 6.39
N SER A 29 2.91 4.25 7.08
CA SER A 29 3.86 3.31 6.50
C SER A 29 3.10 2.21 5.75
N VAL A 30 3.10 2.27 4.41
CA VAL A 30 2.39 1.33 3.53
C VAL A 30 3.38 0.50 2.72
N VAL A 31 3.22 -0.82 2.73
CA VAL A 31 3.96 -1.74 1.85
C VAL A 31 3.01 -2.45 0.89
N VAL A 32 3.44 -2.62 -0.35
CA VAL A 32 2.75 -3.44 -1.35
C VAL A 32 3.57 -4.69 -1.61
N LEU A 33 2.94 -5.85 -1.48
CA LEU A 33 3.52 -7.14 -1.78
C LEU A 33 2.85 -7.68 -3.04
N GLU A 34 3.60 -8.17 -4.01
CA GLU A 34 3.07 -8.88 -5.18
C GLU A 34 3.85 -10.17 -5.36
N LYS A 35 3.15 -11.20 -5.83
CA LYS A 35 3.77 -12.48 -6.17
C LYS A 35 4.44 -12.36 -7.54
N GLY A 36 5.60 -11.72 -7.55
CA GLY A 36 6.65 -11.91 -8.56
C GLY A 36 7.35 -13.25 -8.35
#